data_AF-A0A847RZG7-F1
#
_entry.id   AF-A0A847RZG7-F1
#
_cell.length_a   1.000
_cell.length_b   1.000
_cell.length_c   1.000
_cell.angle_alpha   90.00
_cell.angle_beta   90.00
_cell.angle_gamma   90.00
#
_symmetry.space_group_name_H-M   'P 1'
#
loop_
_entity.id
_entity.type
_entity.pdbx_description
1 polymer ?
#
loop_
_entity_poly.entity_id
_entity_poly.type
_entity_poly.pdbx_seq_one_letter_code
_entity_poly.pdbx_strand_id
1 'polypeptide(L)'
;MAEIKKRILSFMSGKKVKLFGICIGISPSLEIGECYVPNVFSHKNNVDGESPIGIGNPSNLSKDELMELADYNIRLWLDFKENIRKHGIESVKVFNVSSC
;
A
#
# COMPACT_ATOMS: atom_id res chain seq x y z
N MET A 1 8.47 -6.32 -9.01
CA MET A 1 7.43 -5.30 -8.83
C MET A 1 6.58 -5.79 -7.67
N ALA A 2 6.22 -4.87 -6.77
CA ALA A 2 5.49 -5.24 -5.58
C ALA A 2 4.16 -5.82 -6.02
N GLU A 3 3.72 -6.86 -5.32
CA GLU A 3 2.46 -7.53 -5.61
C GLU A 3 1.79 -7.87 -4.29
N ILE A 4 0.49 -7.54 -4.19
CA ILE A 4 -0.37 -8.04 -3.12
C ILE A 4 -1.19 -9.20 -3.68
N LYS A 5 -1.02 -10.38 -3.09
CA LYS A 5 -1.81 -11.57 -3.42
C LYS A 5 -2.12 -12.36 -2.17
N LYS A 6 -3.39 -12.71 -1.94
CA LYS A 6 -3.83 -13.44 -0.74
C LYS A 6 -3.31 -12.82 0.57
N ARG A 7 -3.33 -11.48 0.65
CA ARG A 7 -2.81 -10.68 1.79
C ARG A 7 -1.32 -10.86 2.06
N ILE A 8 -0.55 -11.17 1.04
CA ILE A 8 0.91 -11.18 1.11
C ILE A 8 1.43 -10.13 0.15
N LEU A 9 2.13 -9.13 0.71
CA LEU A 9 2.92 -8.17 -0.05
C LEU A 9 4.29 -8.79 -0.33
N SER A 10 4.62 -8.98 -1.60
CA SER A 10 5.90 -9.53 -2.05
C SER A 10 6.70 -8.48 -2.79
N PHE A 11 8.01 -8.40 -2.53
CA PHE A 11 8.95 -7.47 -3.17
C PHE A 11 9.95 -8.20 -4.07
N MET A 12 10.63 -7.47 -4.97
CA MET A 12 11.72 -8.04 -5.79
C MET A 12 12.90 -8.56 -4.97
N SER A 13 13.12 -7.99 -3.78
CA SER A 13 14.13 -8.46 -2.84
C SER A 13 13.89 -9.90 -2.36
N GLY A 14 12.73 -10.49 -2.66
CA GLY A 14 12.27 -11.77 -2.11
C GLY A 14 11.59 -11.64 -0.75
N LYS A 15 11.60 -10.44 -0.16
CA LYS A 15 10.92 -10.17 1.10
C LYS A 15 9.40 -10.29 0.93
N LYS A 16 8.77 -10.86 1.95
CA LYS A 16 7.32 -11.03 2.05
C LYS A 16 6.83 -10.47 3.36
N VAL A 17 5.80 -9.63 3.29
CA VAL A 17 5.10 -9.07 4.45
C VAL A 17 3.67 -9.59 4.44
N LYS A 18 3.27 -10.24 5.54
CA LYS A 18 1.89 -10.66 5.72
C LYS A 18 1.06 -9.46 6.14
N LEU A 19 0.06 -9.14 5.33
CA LEU A 19 -0.91 -8.08 5.56
C LEU A 19 -2.08 -8.63 6.38
N PHE A 20 -2.67 -7.77 7.20
CA PHE A 20 -3.96 -8.01 7.85
C PHE A 20 -5.12 -7.66 6.92
N GLY A 21 -5.01 -6.55 6.20
CA GLY A 21 -5.98 -6.05 5.23
C GLY A 21 -5.83 -6.67 3.84
N ILE A 22 -6.67 -6.23 2.91
CA ILE A 22 -6.63 -6.61 1.49
C ILE A 22 -6.06 -5.52 0.58
N CYS A 23 -5.83 -4.32 1.12
CA CYS A 23 -5.30 -3.17 0.41
C CYS A 23 -4.36 -2.37 1.31
N ILE A 24 -3.56 -1.53 0.67
CA ILE A 24 -2.69 -0.56 1.33
C ILE A 24 -3.13 0.83 0.88
N GLY A 25 -3.30 1.75 1.83
CA GLY A 25 -3.59 3.15 1.57
C GLY A 25 -2.42 4.04 1.97
N ILE A 26 -2.40 5.25 1.40
CA ILE A 26 -1.48 6.32 1.78
C ILE A 26 -2.28 7.53 2.26
N SER A 27 -1.88 8.10 3.40
CA SER A 27 -2.48 9.32 3.95
C SER A 27 -1.88 10.59 3.31
N PRO A 28 -2.51 11.77 3.48
CA PRO A 28 -1.89 13.05 3.12
C PRO A 28 -0.55 13.32 3.84
N SER A 29 -0.32 12.71 5.02
CA SER A 29 0.95 12.75 5.76
C SER A 29 2.03 11.80 5.22
N LEU A 30 1.77 11.12 4.09
CA LEU A 30 2.63 10.09 3.49
C LEU A 30 2.86 8.86 4.39
N GLU A 31 1.94 8.59 5.30
CA GLU A 31 1.93 7.36 6.06
C GLU A 31 1.23 6.28 5.27
N ILE A 32 1.80 5.08 5.31
CA ILE A 32 1.33 3.90 4.62
C ILE A 32 0.68 3.00 5.65
N GLY A 33 -0.57 2.63 5.42
CA GLY A 33 -1.34 1.84 6.36
C GLY A 33 -2.29 0.88 5.67
N GLU A 34 -2.75 -0.09 6.45
CA GLU A 34 -3.71 -1.11 6.05
C GLU A 34 -5.08 -0.79 6.68
N CYS A 35 -5.65 0.39 6.42
CA CYS A 35 -6.91 0.83 7.06
C CYS A 35 -6.90 0.67 8.60
N TYR A 36 -7.77 -0.19 9.19
CA TYR A 36 -8.01 -0.36 10.64
C TYR A 36 -6.89 -1.10 11.42
N VAL A 37 -5.67 -1.19 10.90
CA VAL A 37 -4.52 -1.83 11.57
C VAL A 37 -3.30 -0.90 11.58
N PRO A 38 -2.25 -1.19 12.38
CA PRO A 38 -1.08 -0.32 12.51
C PRO A 38 -0.41 -0.02 11.16
N ASN A 39 0.11 1.21 11.02
CA ASN A 39 0.77 1.68 9.81
C ASN A 39 1.99 0.82 9.44
N VAL A 40 2.10 0.48 8.16
CA VAL A 40 3.25 -0.19 7.53
C VAL A 40 4.47 0.75 7.51
N PHE A 41 4.24 2.04 7.31
CA PHE A 41 5.25 3.09 7.39
C PHE A 41 4.61 4.37 7.93
N SER A 42 5.14 4.97 8.99
CA SER A 42 4.49 6.09 9.69
C SER A 42 5.48 7.05 10.33
N HIS A 43 5.00 8.24 10.69
CA HIS A 43 5.69 9.07 11.67
C HIS A 43 5.22 8.68 13.08
N LYS A 44 6.14 8.56 14.02
CA LYS A 44 5.79 8.40 15.44
C LYS A 44 5.58 9.77 16.06
N ASN A 45 4.41 10.01 16.63
CA ASN A 45 4.19 11.11 17.56
C ASN A 45 4.51 10.62 18.98
N ASN A 46 5.30 11.40 19.72
CA ASN A 46 5.34 11.23 21.17
C ASN A 46 4.02 11.72 21.75
N VAL A 47 3.51 11.02 22.76
CA VAL A 47 2.29 11.37 23.49
C VAL A 47 2.46 12.69 24.27
N ASP A 48 3.71 13.15 24.44
CA ASP A 48 4.08 14.33 25.23
C ASP A 48 4.73 15.43 24.37
N GLY A 49 3.91 16.11 23.56
CA GLY A 49 3.97 17.55 23.21
C GLY A 49 5.23 18.23 22.64
N GLU A 50 6.45 17.70 22.76
CA GLU A 50 7.67 18.45 22.48
C GLU A 50 8.67 17.58 21.71
N SER A 51 8.78 17.87 20.40
CA SER A 51 9.65 17.23 19.40
C SER A 51 9.02 16.03 18.67
N PRO A 52 8.96 16.03 17.32
CA PRO A 52 8.92 14.77 16.60
C PRO A 52 10.30 14.09 16.84
N ILE A 53 10.56 12.83 16.55
CA ILE A 53 10.79 12.41 15.17
C ILE A 53 11.24 10.95 15.31
N GLY A 54 10.35 10.01 15.00
CA GLY A 54 10.72 8.62 14.83
C GLY A 54 10.02 8.07 13.60
N ILE A 55 10.69 7.24 12.83
CA ILE A 55 10.07 6.53 11.70
C ILE A 55 9.52 5.21 12.24
N GLY A 56 8.21 5.02 12.13
CA GLY A 56 7.57 3.72 12.29
C GLY A 56 7.79 2.91 11.02
N ASN A 57 8.62 1.87 11.09
CA ASN A 57 8.83 0.92 10.00
C ASN A 57 8.85 -0.51 10.58
N PRO A 58 7.70 -1.02 11.08
CA PRO A 58 7.63 -2.28 11.81
C PRO A 58 8.08 -3.49 10.98
N SER A 59 7.92 -3.42 9.65
CA SER A 59 8.38 -4.47 8.72
C SER A 59 9.80 -4.24 8.19
N ASN A 60 10.52 -3.23 8.69
CA ASN A 60 11.87 -2.85 8.29
C ASN A 60 12.04 -2.77 6.76
N LEU A 61 11.07 -2.17 6.07
CA LEU A 61 11.09 -1.99 4.61
C LEU A 61 12.29 -1.14 4.19
N SER A 62 13.00 -1.59 3.15
CA SER A 62 14.08 -0.80 2.56
C SER A 62 13.53 0.38 1.75
N LYS A 63 14.42 1.31 1.37
CA LYS A 63 14.08 2.38 0.42
C LYS A 63 13.49 1.82 -0.87
N ASP A 64 14.14 0.83 -1.46
CA ASP A 64 13.70 0.25 -2.73
C ASP A 64 12.34 -0.46 -2.59
N GLU A 65 12.10 -1.12 -1.46
CA GLU A 65 10.80 -1.74 -1.14
C GLU A 65 9.69 -0.68 -1.01
N LEU A 66 9.96 0.45 -0.35
CA LEU A 66 9.01 1.56 -0.25
C LEU A 66 8.72 2.19 -1.62
N MET A 67 9.74 2.38 -2.46
CA MET A 67 9.57 2.87 -3.83
C MET A 67 8.76 1.87 -4.67
N GLU A 68 9.06 0.58 -4.56
CA GLU A 68 8.35 -0.48 -5.26
C GLU A 68 6.86 -0.55 -4.85
N LEU A 69 6.56 -0.33 -3.56
CA LEU A 69 5.19 -0.24 -3.05
C LEU A 69 4.46 1.01 -3.57
N ALA A 70 5.14 2.15 -3.68
CA ALA A 70 4.58 3.36 -4.24
C ALA A 70 4.24 3.18 -5.72
N ASP A 71 5.17 2.65 -6.51
CA ASP A 71 4.98 2.35 -7.94
C ASP A 71 3.80 1.39 -8.17
N TYR A 72 3.67 0.38 -7.32
CA TYR A 72 2.54 -0.55 -7.35
C TYR A 72 1.20 0.16 -7.11
N ASN A 73 1.10 1.00 -6.09
CA ASN A 73 -0.13 1.77 -5.82
C ASN A 73 -0.49 2.73 -6.96
N ILE A 74 0.50 3.40 -7.54
CA ILE A 74 0.31 4.26 -8.72
C ILE A 74 -0.22 3.43 -9.90
N ARG A 75 0.35 2.25 -10.15
CA ARG A 75 -0.09 1.36 -11.22
C ARG A 75 -1.54 0.92 -11.04
N LEU A 76 -1.94 0.53 -9.82
CA LEU A 76 -3.33 0.17 -9.53
C LEU A 76 -4.31 1.29 -9.90
N TRP A 77 -3.98 2.55 -9.57
CA TRP A 77 -4.80 3.69 -9.97
C TRP A 77 -4.81 3.95 -11.47
N LEU A 78 -3.70 3.73 -12.17
CA LEU A 78 -3.65 3.84 -13.63
C LEU A 78 -4.52 2.77 -14.30
N ASP A 79 -4.42 1.53 -13.87
CA ASP A 79 -5.18 0.40 -14.40
C ASP A 79 -6.69 0.58 -14.12
N PHE A 80 -7.05 1.04 -12.91
CA PHE A 80 -8.44 1.36 -12.56
C PHE A 80 -9.03 2.46 -13.46
N LYS A 81 -8.31 3.57 -13.66
CA LYS A 81 -8.75 4.64 -14.57
C LYS A 81 -8.93 4.11 -15.99
N GLU A 82 -8.02 3.27 -16.45
CA GLU A 82 -8.08 2.70 -17.78
C GLU A 82 -9.26 1.75 -17.96
N ASN A 83 -9.55 0.92 -16.97
CA ASN A 83 -10.69 0.02 -17.00
C ASN A 83 -12.03 0.80 -16.98
N ILE A 84 -12.13 1.90 -16.21
CA ILE A 84 -13.29 2.80 -16.25
C ILE A 84 -13.46 3.40 -17.65
N ARG A 85 -12.39 3.88 -18.29
CA ARG A 85 -12.49 4.44 -19.66
C ARG A 85 -12.97 3.40 -20.66
N LYS A 86 -12.51 2.16 -20.55
CA LYS A 86 -12.83 1.06 -21.47
C LYS A 86 -14.24 0.49 -21.25
N HIS A 87 -14.71 0.44 -20.02
CA HIS A 87 -15.89 -0.36 -19.65
C HIS A 87 -17.02 0.45 -19.02
N GLY A 88 -16.81 1.72 -18.68
CA GLY A 88 -17.76 2.52 -17.91
C GLY A 88 -17.83 2.10 -16.45
N ILE A 89 -18.67 2.77 -15.64
CA ILE A 89 -18.77 2.53 -14.19
C ILE A 89 -19.77 1.41 -13.82
N GLU A 90 -20.59 0.97 -14.76
CA GLU A 90 -21.63 -0.05 -14.54
C GLU A 90 -21.15 -1.48 -14.86
N SER A 91 -19.92 -1.62 -15.37
CA SER A 91 -19.39 -2.93 -15.78
C SER A 91 -18.54 -3.57 -14.69
N VAL A 92 -18.82 -4.84 -14.37
CA VAL A 92 -17.95 -5.64 -13.48
C VAL A 92 -16.52 -5.81 -14.03
N LYS A 93 -16.33 -5.62 -15.35
CA LYS A 93 -15.02 -5.66 -16.01
C LYS A 93 -14.07 -4.54 -15.56
N VAL A 94 -14.56 -3.58 -14.77
CA VAL A 94 -13.71 -2.60 -14.09
C VAL A 94 -12.74 -3.27 -13.12
N PHE A 95 -13.14 -4.39 -12.50
CA PHE A 95 -12.40 -5.04 -11.43
C PHE A 95 -11.61 -6.27 -11.91
N ASN A 96 -10.44 -6.49 -11.31
CA ASN A 96 -9.63 -7.70 -11.52
C ASN A 96 -10.09 -8.83 -10.59
N VAL A 97 -11.20 -9.50 -10.96
CA VAL A 97 -11.87 -10.53 -10.13
C VAL A 97 -10.99 -11.76 -9.84
N SER A 98 -9.98 -12.03 -10.68
CA SER A 98 -9.03 -13.14 -10.51
C SER A 98 -7.91 -12.88 -9.49
N SER A 99 -7.84 -11.68 -8.91
CA SER A 99 -6.76 -11.25 -8.00
C SER A 99 -7.13 -11.22 -6.52
N CYS A 100 -8.39 -11.50 -6.17
CA CYS A 100 -8.90 -11.55 -4.79
C CYS A 100 -8.47 -12.80 -4.02
#